data_AF-A0A968JPT5-F1
#
_entry.id   AF-A0A968JPT5-F1
#
_cell.length_a   1.000
_cell.length_b   1.000
_cell.length_c   1.000
_cell.angle_alpha   90.00
_cell.angle_beta   90.00
_cell.angle_gamma   90.00
#
_symmetry.space_group_name_H-M   'P 1'
#
loop_
_entity.id
_entity.type
_entity.pdbx_description
1 polymer ?
#
loop_
_entity_poly.entity_id
_entity_poly.type
_entity_poly.pdbx_seq_one_letter_code
_entity_poly.pdbx_strand_id
1 'polypeptide(L)'
;MKNSDGVVQSATDEMEGRISTGDANLSTNALYYGGLVNASHLAKELGHDSLSNLYYNRSIEMANIIEKHFGYEIAGLKTYRYFEGNTNLRHWICLPLVMGINNRAEATSKALLDKLWTENGVLVELNSDSNSENVFGTEVP
;
A
#
# COMPACT_ATOMS: atom_id res chain seq x y z
N MET A 1 -0.81 -6.32 15.85
CA MET A 1 -2.00 -7.20 15.99
C MET A 1 -2.96 -6.87 14.85
N LYS A 2 -3.92 -7.75 14.52
CA LYS A 2 -5.00 -7.42 13.57
C LYS A 2 -6.15 -6.72 14.31
N ASN A 3 -6.78 -5.72 13.70
CA ASN A 3 -8.00 -5.10 14.24
C ASN A 3 -9.26 -5.92 13.86
N SER A 4 -10.45 -5.39 14.15
CA SER A 4 -11.74 -6.03 13.82
C SER A 4 -11.97 -6.24 12.32
N ASP A 5 -11.32 -5.47 11.47
CA ASP A 5 -11.39 -5.57 10.00
C ASP A 5 -10.40 -6.58 9.44
N GLY A 6 -9.53 -7.14 10.29
CA GLY A 6 -8.50 -8.10 9.92
C GLY A 6 -7.23 -7.46 9.36
N VAL A 7 -7.17 -6.13 9.23
CA VAL A 7 -5.94 -5.43 8.86
C VAL A 7 -4.96 -5.42 10.02
N VAL A 8 -3.68 -5.53 9.70
CA VAL A 8 -2.58 -5.39 10.65
C VAL A 8 -2.48 -3.92 11.05
N GLN A 9 -2.61 -3.66 12.36
CA GLN A 9 -2.42 -2.34 12.94
C GLN A 9 -0.96 -1.91 12.86
N SER A 10 -0.73 -0.62 12.62
CA SER A 10 0.58 -0.02 12.42
C SER A 10 0.58 1.41 12.98
N ALA A 11 1.60 1.76 13.76
CA ALA A 11 1.68 3.09 14.36
C ALA A 11 2.26 4.15 13.39
N THR A 12 3.32 3.81 12.65
CA THR A 12 3.99 4.68 11.69
C THR A 12 4.43 3.88 10.46
N ASP A 13 4.88 4.59 9.43
CA ASP A 13 5.61 4.05 8.28
C ASP A 13 7.01 4.70 8.20
N GLU A 14 7.68 4.57 7.05
CA GLU A 14 8.99 5.18 6.76
C GLU A 14 8.99 6.71 6.88
N MET A 15 7.82 7.35 6.83
CA MET A 15 7.71 8.81 6.94
C MET A 15 7.90 9.31 8.38
N GLU A 16 8.09 8.42 9.36
CA GLU A 16 8.43 8.78 10.76
C GLU A 16 7.49 9.82 11.39
N GLY A 17 6.20 9.79 11.04
CA GLY A 17 5.18 10.71 11.57
C GLY A 17 5.13 12.09 10.90
N ARG A 18 5.93 12.34 9.86
CA ARG A 18 5.86 13.57 9.04
C ARG A 18 4.51 13.71 8.32
N ILE A 19 3.83 12.60 8.08
CA ILE A 19 2.51 12.54 7.44
C ILE A 19 1.65 11.52 8.20
N SER A 20 0.34 11.80 8.34
CA SER A 20 -0.60 10.87 8.98
C SER A 20 -0.60 9.50 8.29
N THR A 21 -0.63 8.42 9.06
CA THR A 21 -0.61 7.03 8.60
C THR A 21 -1.82 6.22 9.04
N GLY A 22 -2.77 6.83 9.75
CA GLY A 22 -3.85 6.11 10.42
C GLY A 22 -3.35 5.12 11.48
N ASP A 23 -4.24 4.24 11.94
CA ASP A 23 -3.96 3.16 12.90
C ASP A 23 -3.67 1.80 12.22
N ALA A 24 -3.91 1.71 10.91
CA ALA A 24 -3.51 0.64 10.02
C ALA A 24 -3.23 1.21 8.62
N ASN A 25 -2.01 0.99 8.10
CA ASN A 25 -1.60 1.51 6.79
C ASN A 25 -1.47 0.40 5.74
N LEU A 26 -1.67 0.79 4.49
CA LEU A 26 -1.60 -0.09 3.32
C LEU A 26 -0.22 -0.73 3.19
N SER A 27 0.86 0.00 3.52
CA SER A 27 2.23 -0.50 3.39
C SER A 27 2.49 -1.73 4.26
N THR A 28 2.17 -1.64 5.55
CA THR A 28 2.30 -2.76 6.50
C THR A 28 1.51 -3.98 6.05
N ASN A 29 0.29 -3.74 5.56
CA ASN A 29 -0.60 -4.81 5.14
C ASN A 29 -0.15 -5.47 3.81
N ALA A 30 0.34 -4.67 2.86
CA ALA A 30 0.92 -5.18 1.61
C ALA A 30 2.22 -5.95 1.84
N LEU A 31 3.09 -5.44 2.73
CA LEU A 31 4.31 -6.14 3.14
C LEU A 31 4.01 -7.45 3.86
N TYR A 32 2.99 -7.47 4.73
CA TYR A 32 2.55 -8.69 5.39
C TYR A 32 2.03 -9.72 4.37
N TYR A 33 1.22 -9.28 3.40
CA TYR A 33 0.78 -10.13 2.29
C TYR A 33 1.97 -10.70 1.50
N GLY A 34 2.92 -9.86 1.05
CA GLY A 34 4.10 -10.31 0.32
C GLY A 34 4.98 -11.26 1.14
N GLY A 35 5.10 -11.00 2.45
CA GLY A 35 5.78 -11.90 3.39
C GLY A 35 5.12 -13.28 3.46
N LEU A 36 3.79 -13.36 3.48
CA LEU A 36 3.06 -14.64 3.47
C LEU A 36 3.28 -15.42 2.16
N VAL A 37 3.25 -14.73 1.01
CA VAL A 37 3.51 -15.36 -0.30
C VAL A 37 4.93 -15.94 -0.33
N ASN A 38 5.93 -15.14 0.02
CA ASN A 38 7.33 -15.58 0.02
C ASN A 38 7.60 -16.68 1.05
N ALA A 39 6.99 -16.60 2.24
CA ALA A 39 7.08 -17.65 3.25
C ALA A 39 6.43 -18.96 2.79
N SER A 40 5.33 -18.88 2.03
CA SER A 40 4.70 -20.06 1.42
C SER A 40 5.65 -20.78 0.47
N HIS A 41 6.27 -20.03 -0.46
CA HIS A 41 7.25 -20.58 -1.39
C HIS A 41 8.46 -21.19 -0.66
N LEU A 42 9.03 -20.47 0.30
CA LEU A 42 10.16 -20.97 1.08
C LEU A 42 9.81 -22.25 1.85
N ALA A 43 8.63 -22.29 2.50
CA ALA A 43 8.17 -23.47 3.22
C ALA A 43 8.01 -24.68 2.28
N LYS A 44 7.52 -24.46 1.05
CA LYS A 44 7.39 -25.51 0.03
C LYS A 44 8.76 -26.09 -0.36
N GLU A 45 9.73 -25.23 -0.66
CA GLU A 45 11.10 -25.63 -1.03
C GLU A 45 11.81 -26.41 0.08
N LEU A 46 11.50 -26.11 1.34
CA LEU A 46 12.03 -26.83 2.51
C LEU A 46 11.26 -28.12 2.85
N GLY A 47 10.26 -28.51 2.05
CA GLY A 47 9.47 -29.72 2.29
C GLY A 47 8.41 -29.59 3.39
N HIS A 48 8.05 -28.37 3.78
CA HIS A 48 7.04 -28.07 4.80
C HIS A 48 5.66 -27.75 4.20
N ASP A 49 5.04 -28.73 3.53
CA ASP A 49 3.80 -28.57 2.76
C ASP A 49 2.63 -27.99 3.57
N SER A 50 2.43 -28.44 4.82
CA SER A 50 1.37 -27.91 5.68
C SER A 50 1.55 -26.42 5.98
N LEU A 51 2.79 -25.96 6.20
CA LEU A 51 3.10 -24.55 6.43
C LEU A 51 2.96 -23.74 5.15
N SER A 52 3.43 -24.27 4.01
CA SER A 52 3.24 -23.66 2.70
C SER A 52 1.76 -23.34 2.44
N ASN A 53 0.89 -24.34 2.62
CA ASN A 53 -0.55 -24.18 2.44
C ASN A 53 -1.18 -23.19 3.44
N LEU A 54 -0.73 -23.21 4.70
CA LEU A 54 -1.19 -22.27 5.71
C LEU A 54 -0.87 -20.82 5.32
N TYR A 55 0.38 -20.53 4.92
CA TYR A 55 0.79 -19.19 4.52
C TYR A 55 0.11 -18.74 3.23
N TYR A 56 -0.05 -19.65 2.26
CA TYR A 56 -0.77 -19.36 1.03
C TYR A 56 -2.23 -18.96 1.32
N ASN A 57 -2.95 -19.75 2.12
CA ASN A 57 -4.34 -19.44 2.49
C ASN A 57 -4.46 -18.10 3.23
N ARG A 58 -3.53 -17.81 4.14
CA ARG A 58 -3.46 -16.50 4.82
C ARG A 58 -3.18 -15.36 3.84
N SER A 59 -2.38 -15.58 2.80
CA SER A 59 -2.13 -14.56 1.77
C SER A 59 -3.40 -14.24 0.98
N ILE A 60 -4.21 -15.24 0.63
CA ILE A 60 -5.50 -15.05 -0.04
C ILE A 60 -6.45 -14.24 0.85
N GLU A 61 -6.56 -14.62 2.12
CA GLU A 61 -7.34 -13.87 3.12
C GLU A 61 -6.87 -12.41 3.20
N MET A 62 -5.56 -12.20 3.27
CA MET A 62 -4.99 -10.86 3.38
C MET A 62 -5.22 -10.01 2.13
N ALA A 63 -5.16 -10.59 0.92
CA ALA A 63 -5.49 -9.88 -0.32
C ALA A 63 -6.95 -9.39 -0.33
N ASN A 64 -7.89 -10.23 0.14
CA ASN A 64 -9.30 -9.84 0.27
C ASN A 64 -9.50 -8.74 1.31
N ILE A 65 -8.79 -8.81 2.44
CA ILE A 65 -8.80 -7.77 3.47
C ILE A 65 -8.25 -6.44 2.91
N ILE A 66 -7.15 -6.49 2.16
CA ILE A 66 -6.56 -5.29 1.52
C ILE A 66 -7.57 -4.63 0.59
N GLU A 67 -8.19 -5.42 -0.29
CA GLU A 67 -9.19 -4.94 -1.23
C GLU A 67 -10.40 -4.32 -0.51
N LYS A 68 -10.90 -4.96 0.54
CA LYS A 68 -12.07 -4.50 1.29
C LYS A 68 -11.81 -3.20 2.07
N HIS A 69 -10.67 -3.10 2.76
CA HIS A 69 -10.41 -2.00 3.69
C HIS A 69 -9.72 -0.79 3.03
N PHE A 70 -8.78 -1.05 2.12
CA PHE A 70 -8.01 0.00 1.44
C PHE A 70 -8.49 0.27 0.02
N GLY A 71 -9.24 -0.62 -0.63
CA GLY A 71 -9.80 -0.35 -1.94
C GLY A 71 -10.76 0.83 -1.89
N TYR A 72 -10.52 1.87 -2.69
CA TYR A 72 -11.27 3.11 -2.64
C TYR A 72 -11.32 3.84 -3.98
N GLU A 73 -12.15 4.87 -4.11
CA GLU A 73 -12.15 5.76 -5.27
C GLU A 73 -11.61 7.13 -4.85
N ILE A 74 -10.48 7.53 -5.41
CA ILE A 74 -9.84 8.83 -5.13
C ILE A 74 -9.69 9.58 -6.45
N ALA A 75 -10.15 10.84 -6.50
CA ALA A 75 -10.11 11.66 -7.71
C ALA A 75 -10.71 10.97 -8.96
N GLY A 76 -11.77 10.16 -8.78
CA GLY A 76 -12.42 9.40 -9.85
C GLY A 76 -11.67 8.14 -10.31
N LEU A 77 -10.59 7.74 -9.61
CA LEU A 77 -9.80 6.55 -9.91
C LEU A 77 -10.06 5.47 -8.86
N LYS A 78 -10.51 4.29 -9.30
CA LYS A 78 -10.72 3.11 -8.44
C LYS A 78 -9.39 2.44 -8.09
N THR A 79 -8.67 3.03 -7.15
CA THR A 79 -7.34 2.58 -6.67
C THR A 79 -7.39 2.23 -5.18
N TYR A 80 -6.32 2.44 -4.43
CA TYR A 80 -6.26 2.24 -2.99
C TYR A 80 -6.15 3.59 -2.26
N ARG A 81 -6.67 3.66 -1.03
CA ARG A 81 -6.33 4.71 -0.06
C ARG A 81 -5.26 4.19 0.89
N TYR A 82 -4.42 5.07 1.42
CA TYR A 82 -3.28 4.63 2.25
C TYR A 82 -3.69 4.12 3.64
N PHE A 83 -4.73 4.69 4.23
CA PHE A 83 -5.36 4.27 5.48
C PHE A 83 -6.83 4.72 5.47
N GLU A 84 -7.61 4.26 6.45
CA GLU A 84 -9.01 4.65 6.55
C GLU A 84 -9.19 6.17 6.74
N GLY A 85 -10.07 6.77 5.94
CA GLY A 85 -10.31 8.21 5.96
C GLY A 85 -9.30 9.04 5.15
N ASN A 86 -8.23 8.44 4.62
CA ASN A 86 -7.36 9.14 3.68
C ASN A 86 -8.07 9.35 2.33
N THR A 87 -8.14 10.61 1.88
CA THR A 87 -8.77 11.03 0.62
C THR A 87 -7.77 11.56 -0.43
N ASN A 88 -6.47 11.58 -0.12
CA ASN A 88 -5.42 12.06 -1.02
C ASN A 88 -4.74 10.89 -1.73
N LEU A 89 -4.33 11.09 -2.98
CA LEU A 89 -3.48 10.13 -3.68
C LEU A 89 -2.08 10.15 -3.05
N ARG A 90 -1.54 8.97 -2.75
CA ARG A 90 -0.14 8.80 -2.31
C ARG A 90 0.55 7.79 -3.19
N HIS A 91 1.85 7.94 -3.42
CA HIS A 91 2.62 6.95 -4.18
C HIS A 91 2.49 5.51 -3.65
N TRP A 92 2.34 5.32 -2.33
CA TRP A 92 2.20 3.99 -1.72
C TRP A 92 0.99 3.17 -2.15
N ILE A 93 0.05 3.74 -2.90
CA ILE A 93 -1.00 2.98 -3.58
C ILE A 93 -0.44 1.96 -4.57
N CYS A 94 0.83 2.08 -4.97
CA CYS A 94 1.53 1.12 -5.82
C CYS A 94 1.86 -0.21 -5.12
N LEU A 95 1.90 -0.27 -3.78
CA LEU A 95 2.43 -1.43 -3.07
C LEU A 95 1.66 -2.73 -3.31
N PRO A 96 0.32 -2.75 -3.39
CA PRO A 96 -0.41 -3.94 -3.83
C PRO A 96 0.06 -4.44 -5.20
N LEU A 97 0.28 -3.54 -6.16
CA LEU A 97 0.76 -3.89 -7.50
C LEU A 97 2.17 -4.50 -7.46
N VAL A 98 3.10 -3.91 -6.69
CA VAL A 98 4.46 -4.43 -6.48
C VAL A 98 4.43 -5.85 -5.90
N MET A 99 3.46 -6.14 -5.04
CA MET A 99 3.29 -7.46 -4.42
C MET A 99 2.49 -8.45 -5.28
N GLY A 100 2.03 -8.05 -6.48
CA GLY A 100 1.29 -8.91 -7.41
C GLY A 100 -0.23 -8.90 -7.27
N ILE A 101 -0.81 -7.99 -6.47
CA ILE A 101 -2.25 -7.76 -6.40
C ILE A 101 -2.65 -6.80 -7.53
N ASN A 102 -3.24 -7.35 -8.59
CA ASN A 102 -3.51 -6.63 -9.85
C ASN A 102 -4.94 -6.11 -10.01
N ASN A 103 -5.82 -6.32 -9.02
CA ASN A 103 -7.25 -6.00 -9.10
C ASN A 103 -7.54 -4.55 -9.52
N ARG A 104 -6.64 -3.62 -9.16
CA ARG A 104 -6.75 -2.18 -9.43
C ARG A 104 -5.59 -1.63 -10.27
N ALA A 105 -4.87 -2.48 -10.99
CA ALA A 105 -3.62 -2.12 -11.67
C ALA A 105 -3.75 -0.93 -12.63
N GLU A 106 -4.81 -0.90 -13.44
CA GLU A 106 -5.02 0.16 -14.44
C GLU A 106 -5.21 1.54 -13.78
N ALA A 107 -6.18 1.67 -12.88
CA ALA A 107 -6.46 2.92 -12.18
C ALA A 107 -5.28 3.37 -11.29
N THR A 108 -4.57 2.42 -10.68
CA THR A 108 -3.38 2.70 -9.86
C THR A 108 -2.23 3.22 -10.72
N SER A 109 -1.98 2.60 -11.88
CA SER A 109 -0.97 3.07 -12.84
C SER A 109 -1.30 4.47 -13.35
N LYS A 110 -2.58 4.72 -13.65
CA LYS A 110 -3.06 6.05 -14.04
C LYS A 110 -2.86 7.09 -12.94
N ALA A 111 -3.17 6.75 -11.68
CA ALA A 111 -2.91 7.65 -10.56
C ALA A 111 -1.43 7.99 -10.42
N LEU A 112 -0.55 7.00 -10.58
CA LEU A 112 0.90 7.20 -10.49
C LEU A 112 1.44 8.06 -11.63
N LEU A 113 1.04 7.78 -12.87
CA LEU A 113 1.65 8.37 -14.06
C LEU A 113 0.98 9.66 -14.54
N ASP A 114 -0.34 9.82 -14.35
CA ASP A 114 -1.08 11.00 -14.81
C ASP A 114 -1.26 12.05 -13.71
N LYS A 115 -1.18 11.66 -12.42
CA LYS A 115 -1.50 12.54 -11.28
C LYS A 115 -0.33 12.78 -10.34
N LEU A 116 0.42 11.74 -10.00
CA LEU A 116 1.52 11.82 -9.04
C LEU A 116 2.89 12.06 -9.69
N TRP A 117 3.03 11.82 -10.99
CA TRP A 117 4.31 11.97 -11.70
C TRP A 117 4.67 13.44 -11.91
N THR A 118 5.91 13.79 -11.59
CA THR A 118 6.51 15.11 -11.83
C THR A 118 7.84 14.94 -12.54
N GLU A 119 8.48 16.04 -12.95
CA GLU A 119 9.84 16.01 -13.49
C GLU A 119 10.88 15.41 -12.51
N ASN A 120 10.60 15.48 -11.20
CA ASN A 120 11.49 14.98 -10.13
C ASN A 120 11.06 13.61 -9.60
N GLY A 121 10.13 12.92 -10.28
CA GLY A 121 9.61 11.61 -9.89
C GLY A 121 8.22 11.65 -9.27
N VAL A 122 7.84 10.57 -8.59
CA VAL A 122 6.48 10.37 -8.06
C VAL A 122 6.32 11.09 -6.72
N LEU A 123 5.27 11.93 -6.60
CA LEU A 123 4.93 12.66 -5.38
C LEU A 123 4.60 11.72 -4.22
N VAL A 124 5.04 12.12 -3.01
CA VAL A 124 4.69 11.43 -1.78
C VAL A 124 3.18 11.40 -1.56
N GLU A 125 2.54 12.56 -1.69
CA GLU A 125 1.11 12.79 -1.63
C GLU A 125 0.74 13.92 -2.60
N LEU A 126 -0.38 13.78 -3.32
CA LEU A 126 -1.00 14.87 -4.05
C LEU A 126 -1.97 15.58 -3.12
N ASN A 127 -1.58 16.74 -2.60
CA ASN A 127 -2.43 17.60 -1.80
C ASN A 127 -3.02 18.72 -2.69
N SER A 128 -4.34 18.78 -2.80
CA SER A 128 -5.04 19.78 -3.63
C SER A 128 -4.95 21.21 -3.07
N ASP A 129 -4.63 21.37 -1.79
CA ASP A 129 -4.59 22.66 -1.10
C ASP A 129 -3.19 23.28 -1.05
N SER A 130 -2.15 22.53 -1.43
CA SER A 130 -0.79 23.04 -1.54
C SER A 130 -0.58 23.69 -2.91
N ASN A 131 -0.74 25.01 -2.98
CA ASN A 131 -0.03 25.78 -3.99
C ASN A 131 1.47 25.67 -3.69
N SER A 132 2.25 25.40 -4.73
CA SER A 132 3.72 25.25 -4.79
C SER A 132 4.28 23.85 -4.52
N GLU A 133 5.12 23.45 -5.47
CA GLU A 133 6.10 22.37 -5.45
C GLU A 133 7.05 22.51 -4.25
N ASN A 134 6.57 22.21 -3.04
CA ASN A 134 7.47 21.88 -1.94
C ASN A 134 7.87 20.42 -2.07
N VAL A 135 8.74 20.17 -3.05
CA VAL A 135 9.53 18.95 -3.11
C VAL A 135 10.37 18.92 -1.83
N PHE A 136 10.08 17.98 -0.93
CA PHE A 136 10.98 17.65 0.17
C PHE A 136 12.34 17.26 -0.44
N GLY A 137 13.33 18.16 -0.41
CA GLY A 137 14.68 17.89 -0.91
C GLY A 137 15.46 19.06 -1.53
N THR A 138 14.95 20.30 -1.58
CA THR A 138 15.66 21.45 -2.19
C THR A 138 16.35 22.39 -1.19
N GLU A 139 16.70 21.92 0.01
CA GLU A 139 17.70 22.62 0.81
C GLU A 139 19.10 22.20 0.35
N VAL A 140 19.68 22.98 -0.57
CA VAL A 140 21.12 22.98 -0.86
C VAL A 140 21.76 24.03 0.06
N PRO A 141 22.90 23.75 0.72
CA PRO A 141 23.54 24.63 1.70
C PRO A 141 23.95 26.01 1.16
#